data_AF-A0A7C4PRA8-F1
#
_entry.id   AF-A0A7C4PRA8-F1
#
_cell.length_a   1.000
_cell.length_b   1.000
_cell.length_c   1.000
_cell.angle_alpha   90.00
_cell.angle_beta   90.00
_cell.angle_gamma   90.00
#
_symmetry.space_group_name_H-M   'P 1'
#
loop_
_entity.id
_entity.type
_entity.pdbx_description
1 polymer ?
#
loop_
_entity_poly.entity_id
_entity_poly.type
_entity_poly.pdbx_seq_one_letter_code
_entity_poly.pdbx_strand_id
1 'polypeptide(L)' 'MNQADHQKRRLIEWITAEVTRQVGRRYQVAWEVLDDRSLREIRRLLRDLETEKDIAVRQARLFPWQTR' A
#
# COMPACT_ATOMS: atom_id res chain seq x y z
N MET A 1 2.25 8.50 26.53
CA MET A 1 2.42 7.68 25.31
C MET A 1 3.31 8.47 24.35
N ASN A 2 4.37 7.87 23.83
CA ASN A 2 5.45 8.61 23.14
C ASN A 2 5.02 9.03 21.73
N GLN A 3 5.44 10.20 21.25
CA GLN A 3 5.06 10.74 19.93
C GLN A 3 5.43 9.79 18.79
N ALA A 4 6.57 9.09 18.91
CA ALA A 4 7.03 8.09 17.95
C ALA A 4 6.05 6.89 17.87
N ASP A 5 5.56 6.40 19.01
CA ASP A 5 4.60 5.28 19.05
C ASP A 5 3.27 5.67 18.40
N HIS A 6 2.82 6.92 18.60
CA HIS A 6 1.63 7.45 17.93
C HIS A 6 1.80 7.52 16.41
N GLN A 7 2.98 7.94 15.92
CA GLN A 7 3.26 7.99 14.49
C GLN A 7 3.31 6.59 13.87
N LYS A 8 3.97 5.64 14.54
CA LYS A 8 4.03 4.24 14.11
C LYS A 8 2.63 3.61 14.04
N ARG A 9 1.77 3.82 15.05
CA ARG A 9 0.39 3.32 15.03
C ARG A 9 -0.43 3.86 13.85
N ARG A 10 -0.36 5.18 13.60
CA ARG A 10 -1.04 5.78 12.43
C ARG A 10 -0.53 5.21 11.11
N LEU A 11 0.75 4.89 11.01
CA LEU A 11 1.33 4.27 9.83
C LEU A 11 0.80 2.84 9.62
N ILE A 12 0.72 2.05 10.69
CA ILE A 12 0.16 0.69 10.66
C ILE A 12 -1.32 0.71 10.27
N GLU A 13 -2.11 1.62 10.85
CA GLU A 13 -3.52 1.81 10.51
C GLU A 13 -3.69 2.16 9.03
N TRP A 14 -2.87 3.07 8.52
CA TRP A 14 -2.88 3.44 7.11
C TRP A 14 -2.52 2.25 6.20
N ILE A 15 -1.45 1.49 6.50
CA ILE A 15 -1.06 0.30 5.71
C ILE A 15 -2.16 -0.75 5.72
N THR A 16 -2.77 -1.01 6.87
CA THR A 16 -3.84 -2.00 7.01
C THR A 16 -5.05 -1.61 6.18
N ALA A 17 -5.45 -0.34 6.22
CA ALA A 17 -6.55 0.17 5.40
C ALA A 17 -6.22 0.08 3.90
N GLU A 18 -5.00 0.44 3.50
CA GLU A 18 -4.57 0.45 2.10
C GLU A 18 -4.53 -0.97 1.50
N VAL A 19 -3.94 -1.92 2.23
CA VAL A 19 -3.91 -3.33 1.80
C VAL A 19 -5.32 -3.91 1.69
N THR A 20 -6.19 -3.60 2.66
CA THR A 20 -7.59 -4.05 2.63
C THR A 20 -8.33 -3.45 1.44
N ARG A 21 -8.09 -2.16 1.13
CA ARG A 21 -8.67 -1.46 -0.02
C ARG A 21 -8.24 -2.06 -1.35
N GLN A 22 -6.95 -2.37 -1.51
CA GLN A 22 -6.41 -2.87 -2.78
C GLN A 22 -6.77 -4.34 -3.05
N VAL A 23 -6.70 -5.21 -2.04
CA VAL A 23 -6.90 -6.65 -2.24
C VAL A 23 -8.35 -7.10 -1.99
N GLY A 24 -9.16 -6.27 -1.32
CA GLY A 24 -10.54 -6.62 -0.94
C GLY A 24 -10.64 -7.74 0.09
N ARG A 25 -9.51 -8.19 0.64
CA ARG A 25 -9.42 -9.21 1.70
C ARG A 25 -8.56 -8.67 2.84
N ARG A 26 -8.96 -8.99 4.06
CA ARG A 26 -8.20 -8.64 5.27
C ARG A 26 -7.13 -9.69 5.51
N TYR A 27 -5.88 -9.34 5.27
CA TYR A 27 -4.74 -10.18 5.67
C TYR A 27 -4.45 -10.01 7.16
N GLN A 28 -4.14 -11.12 7.82
CA GLN A 28 -3.61 -11.11 9.18
C GLN A 28 -2.10 -10.94 9.10
N VAL A 29 -1.65 -9.69 9.15
CA VAL A 29 -0.23 -9.33 9.17
C VAL A 29 0.06 -8.58 10.45
N ALA A 30 1.09 -9.02 11.19
CA ALA A 30 1.53 -8.38 12.43
C ALA A 30 2.48 -7.22 12.11
N TRP A 31 1.94 -6.11 11.61
CA TRP A 31 2.70 -4.91 11.24
C TRP A 31 3.47 -4.28 12.42
N GLU A 32 3.02 -4.53 13.64
CA GLU A 32 3.60 -4.00 14.88
C GLU A 32 5.04 -4.47 15.10
N VAL A 33 5.38 -5.66 14.59
CA VAL A 33 6.71 -6.28 14.71
C VAL A 33 7.74 -5.58 13.82
N LEU A 34 7.29 -4.90 12.77
CA LEU A 34 8.18 -4.19 11.86
C LEU A 34 8.72 -2.90 12.48
N ASP A 35 9.95 -2.56 12.14
CA ASP A 35 10.54 -1.26 12.47
C ASP A 35 9.94 -0.15 11.59
N ASP A 36 10.15 1.11 12.01
CA ASP A 36 9.57 2.27 11.33
C ASP A 36 10.05 2.41 9.88
N ARG A 37 11.31 2.05 9.58
CA ARG A 37 11.85 2.11 8.22
C ARG A 37 11.15 1.09 7.34
N SER A 38 11.00 -0.15 7.80
CA SER A 38 10.29 -1.17 7.04
C SER A 38 8.84 -0.78 6.74
N LEU A 39 8.14 -0.19 7.71
CA LEU A 39 6.77 0.30 7.50
C LEU A 39 6.70 1.44 6.47
N ARG A 40 7.68 2.35 6.46
CA ARG A 40 7.76 3.41 5.45
C ARG A 40 8.04 2.87 4.05
N GLU A 41 8.92 1.88 3.94
CA GLU A 41 9.19 1.23 2.65
C GLU A 41 7.96 0.47 2.14
N ILE A 42 7.21 -0.21 3.00
CA ILE A 42 5.92 -0.82 2.62
C ILE A 42 4.96 0.25 2.12
N ARG A 43 4.85 1.39 2.81
CA ARG A 43 4.02 2.51 2.35
C ARG A 43 4.46 3.05 0.99
N ARG A 44 5.77 3.14 0.74
CA ARG A 44 6.31 3.55 -0.55
C ARG A 44 5.96 2.55 -1.64
N LEU A 45 6.21 1.26 -1.39
CA LEU A 45 5.87 0.17 -2.30
C LEU A 45 4.39 0.18 -2.70
N LEU A 46 3.48 0.32 -1.72
CA LEU A 46 2.04 0.36 -2.01
C LEU A 46 1.65 1.56 -2.90
N ARG A 47 2.33 2.70 -2.78
CA ARG A 47 2.11 3.86 -3.64
C ARG A 47 2.67 3.66 -5.04
N ASP A 48 3.83 3.04 -5.16
CA ASP A 48 4.46 2.74 -6.44
C ASP A 48 3.58 1.76 -7.22
N LEU A 49 3.08 0.70 -6.57
CA LEU A 49 2.13 -0.25 -7.17
C LEU A 49 0.81 0.41 -7.61
N GLU A 50 0.26 1.33 -6.82
CA GLU A 50 -0.94 2.08 -7.22
C GLU A 50 -0.68 2.91 -8.49
N THR A 51 0.49 3.55 -8.56
CA THR A 51 0.90 4.36 -9.71
C THR A 51 1.08 3.48 -10.96
N GLU A 52 1.73 2.33 -10.82
CA GLU A 52 1.90 1.36 -11.90
C GLU A 52 0.55 0.83 -12.39
N LYS A 53 -0.36 0.50 -11.48
CA LYS A 53 -1.73 0.08 -11.81
C LYS A 53 -2.46 1.16 -12.62
N ASP A 54 -2.39 2.43 -12.21
CA ASP A 54 -3.06 3.53 -12.91
C ASP A 54 -2.48 3.74 -14.32
N ILE A 55 -1.16 3.59 -14.46
CA ILE A 55 -0.50 3.63 -15.78
C ILE A 55 -0.99 2.49 -16.66
N ALA A 56 -1.03 1.27 -16.14
CA ALA A 56 -1.50 0.09 -16.87
C ALA A 56 -2.97 0.24 -17.30
N VAL A 57 -3.85 0.72 -16.40
CA VAL A 57 -5.25 1.02 -16.72
C VAL A 57 -5.36 2.09 -17.80
N ARG A 58 -4.57 3.17 -17.70
CA ARG A 58 -4.55 4.22 -18.72
C ARG A 58 -4.08 3.69 -20.07
N GLN A 59 -3.03 2.88 -20.10
CA GLN A 59 -2.54 2.24 -21.32
C GLN A 59 -3.58 1.31 -21.94
N ALA A 60 -4.23 0.47 -21.14
CA ALA A 60 -5.30 -0.41 -21.60
C ALA A 60 -6.49 0.36 -22.20
N ARG A 61 -6.80 1.55 -21.67
CA ARG A 61 -7.83 2.44 -22.24
C ARG A 61 -7.42 3.06 -23.57
N LEU A 62 -6.15 3.44 -23.72
CA LEU A 62 -5.63 4.07 -24.95
C LEU A 62 -5.41 3.05 -26.07
N PHE A 63 -4.96 1.85 -25.73
CA PHE A 63 -4.60 0.80 -26.68
C PHE A 63 -5.24 -0.55 -26.31
N PRO A 64 -6.57 -0.67 -26.40
CA PRO A 64 -7.30 -1.87 -25.95
C PRO A 64 -6.99 -3.13 -26.77
N TRP A 65 -6.40 -3.00 -27.96
CA TRP A 65 -5.99 -4.15 -28.79
C TRP A 65 -4.57 -4.65 -28.50
N GLN A 66 -3.77 -3.92 -27.71
CA GLN A 66 -2.42 -4.32 -27.32
C GLN A 66 -2.37 -5.09 -26.00
N THR A 67 -3.49 -5.23 -25.29
CA THR A 67 -3.55 -5.84 -23.95
C THR A 67 -3.64 -7.37 -23.98
N ARG A 68 -3.19 -8.02 -25.07
CA ARG A 68 -3.36 -9.46 -25.32
C ARG A 68 -2.07 -10.25 -25.20
#